data_AF-A0A7I4KLB7-F1
#
_entry.id   AF-A0A7I4KLB7-F1
#
_cell.length_a   1.000
_cell.length_b   1.000
_cell.length_c   1.000
_cell.angle_alpha   90.00
_cell.angle_beta   90.00
_cell.angle_gamma   90.00
#
_symmetry.space_group_name_H-M   'P 1'
#
loop_
_entity.id
_entity.type
_entity.pdbx_description
1 polymer ?
#
loop_
_entity_poly.entity_id
_entity_poly.type
_entity_poly.pdbx_seq_one_letter_code
_entity_poly.pdbx_strand_id
1 'polypeptide(L)'
;MTTSREYYFVIVGHNDQLIFEMEFPVADAKKRPDSDIVDKFNEWYVSAFVTASRIRFVMLHCQKNEDGIKQFFQEIYEMYIKLSMNPFYEIDSPITSYNFEQKSMFYGKKYLNTG
;
A
#
# COMPACT_ATOMS: atom_id res chain seq x y z
N MET A 1 15.62 9.22 17.62
CA MET A 1 14.31 9.82 17.29
C MET A 1 13.63 8.89 16.31
N THR A 2 12.67 8.09 16.77
CA THR A 2 11.92 7.15 15.93
C THR A 2 10.98 7.97 15.04
N THR A 3 11.27 8.01 13.74
CA THR A 3 10.45 8.73 12.78
C THR A 3 9.20 7.88 12.49
N SER A 4 8.03 8.43 12.80
CA SER A 4 6.72 7.86 12.48
C SER A 4 6.62 7.62 10.97
N ARG A 5 6.60 6.34 10.52
CA ARG A 5 6.48 5.97 9.12
C ARG A 5 5.05 5.48 8.85
N GLU A 6 4.24 6.33 8.26
CA GLU A 6 2.87 6.02 7.82
C GLU A 6 2.89 5.74 6.31
N TYR A 7 2.26 4.62 5.91
CA TYR A 7 2.09 4.24 4.50
C TYR A 7 0.63 3.88 4.23
N TYR A 8 0.07 4.45 3.16
CA TYR A 8 -1.25 4.09 2.62
C TYR A 8 -1.08 3.59 1.20
N PHE A 9 -1.41 2.32 0.98
CA PHE A 9 -1.24 1.64 -0.29
C PHE A 9 -2.59 1.33 -0.93
N VAL A 10 -2.71 1.62 -2.23
CA VAL A 10 -3.88 1.25 -3.03
C VAL A 10 -3.49 0.65 -4.37
N ILE A 11 -4.37 -0.21 -4.87
CA ILE A 11 -4.37 -0.68 -6.25
C ILE A 11 -5.60 -0.10 -6.94
N VAL A 12 -5.37 0.60 -8.04
CA VAL A 12 -6.40 1.23 -8.86
C VAL A 12 -6.58 0.45 -10.15
N GLY A 13 -7.82 0.05 -10.41
CA GLY A 13 -8.27 -0.65 -11.61
C GLY A 13 -8.30 0.25 -12.85
N HIS A 14 -8.79 -0.25 -13.98
CA HIS A 14 -8.73 0.50 -15.23
C HIS A 14 -9.60 1.77 -15.23
N ASN A 15 -10.76 1.72 -14.56
CA ASN A 15 -11.76 2.79 -14.52
C ASN A 15 -11.64 3.69 -13.27
N ASP A 16 -10.42 3.84 -12.75
CA ASP A 16 -10.10 4.66 -11.57
C ASP A 16 -10.80 4.22 -10.27
N GLN A 17 -11.28 2.97 -10.23
CA GLN A 17 -11.82 2.36 -9.02
C GLN A 17 -10.71 1.75 -8.15
N LEU A 18 -10.88 1.83 -6.83
CA LEU A 18 -10.05 1.11 -5.88
C LEU A 18 -10.42 -0.39 -5.94
N ILE A 19 -9.44 -1.24 -6.20
CA ILE A 19 -9.62 -2.70 -6.17
C ILE A 19 -8.93 -3.34 -4.97
N PHE A 20 -8.03 -2.62 -4.29
CA PHE A 20 -7.42 -3.04 -3.04
C PHE A 20 -6.90 -1.81 -2.29
N GLU A 21 -6.99 -1.84 -0.97
CA GLU A 21 -6.45 -0.82 -0.08
C GLU A 21 -5.81 -1.46 1.15
N MET A 22 -4.76 -0.84 1.67
CA MET A 22 -4.10 -1.28 2.89
C MET A 22 -3.39 -0.11 3.58
N GLU A 23 -3.64 0.02 4.88
CA GLU A 23 -2.93 0.94 5.74
C GLU A 23 -1.86 0.20 6.54
N PHE A 24 -0.67 0.78 6.65
CA PHE A 24 0.38 0.26 7.52
C PHE A 24 0.52 1.19 8.74
N PRO A 25 -0.01 0.78 9.91
CA PRO A 25 0.02 1.60 11.11
C PRO A 25 1.44 1.71 11.68
N VAL A 26 1.68 2.80 12.39
CA VAL A 26 2.95 3.07 13.08
C VAL A 26 3.02 2.20 14.34
N ALA A 27 4.08 1.39 14.47
CA ALA A 27 4.29 0.49 15.61
C ALA A 27 4.31 1.21 16.98
N ASP A 28 4.60 2.52 17.01
CA ASP A 28 4.67 3.35 18.21
C ASP A 28 3.67 4.53 18.22
N ALA A 29 2.43 4.32 17.77
CA ALA A 29 1.35 5.26 18.07
C ALA A 29 0.90 5.13 19.54
N LYS A 30 1.80 5.39 20.51
CA LYS A 30 1.37 5.65 21.89
C LYS A 30 0.36 6.80 21.83
N LYS A 31 -0.90 6.49 22.17
CA LYS A 31 -2.03 7.44 22.38
C LYS A 31 -1.49 8.80 22.77
N ARG A 32 -1.48 9.77 21.85
CA ARG A 32 -1.42 11.18 22.21
C ARG A 32 -2.84 11.52 22.67
N PRO A 33 -3.08 11.76 23.97
CA PRO A 33 -4.38 12.22 24.42
C PRO A 33 -4.50 13.69 23.98
N ASP A 34 -5.51 13.94 23.15
CA ASP A 34 -6.08 15.23 22.73
C ASP A 34 -5.14 16.30 22.16
N SER A 35 -5.40 16.74 20.93
CA SER A 35 -5.36 18.16 20.54
C SER A 35 -5.70 18.27 19.06
N ASP A 36 -6.90 18.75 18.76
CA ASP A 36 -7.27 19.59 17.61
C ASP A 36 -6.23 19.75 16.48
N ILE A 37 -6.04 18.70 15.68
CA ILE A 37 -5.42 18.84 14.36
C ILE A 37 -6.57 18.87 13.35
N VAL A 38 -7.12 20.07 13.13
CA VAL A 38 -8.18 20.32 12.14
C VAL A 38 -7.61 20.42 10.72
N ASP A 39 -6.31 20.70 10.60
CA ASP A 39 -5.57 20.58 9.35
C ASP A 39 -4.08 20.32 9.65
N LYS A 40 -3.54 19.29 9.01
CA LYS A 40 -2.09 19.10 8.88
C LYS A 40 -1.85 18.97 7.39
N PHE A 41 -1.37 20.06 6.80
CA PHE A 41 -0.89 20.14 5.43
C PHE A 41 0.33 19.22 5.29
N ASN A 42 0.09 17.91 5.18
CA ASN A 42 1.10 16.88 5.07
C ASN A 42 1.61 16.87 3.62
N GLU A 43 2.90 17.18 3.42
CA GLU A 43 3.60 16.81 2.19
C GLU A 43 3.72 15.27 2.14
N TRP A 44 2.63 14.60 1.77
CA TRP A 44 2.67 13.19 1.42
C TRP A 44 3.43 13.04 0.11
N TYR A 45 4.49 12.25 0.15
CA TYR A 45 5.09 11.75 -1.07
C TYR A 45 4.14 10.76 -1.72
N VAL A 46 4.00 10.87 -3.04
CA VAL A 46 3.25 9.91 -3.85
C VAL A 46 4.26 9.10 -4.65
N SER A 47 4.26 7.79 -4.44
CA SER A 47 5.00 6.84 -5.28
C SER A 47 4.01 5.98 -6.03
N ALA A 48 4.26 5.77 -7.33
CA ALA A 48 3.36 4.99 -8.18
C ALA A 48 4.14 3.98 -9.04
N PHE A 49 3.49 2.87 -9.34
CA PHE A 49 3.96 1.84 -10.26
C PHE A 49 2.83 1.43 -11.19
N VAL A 50 3.05 1.52 -12.49
CA VAL A 50 2.06 1.18 -13.52
C VAL A 50 2.45 -0.15 -14.14
N THR A 51 1.56 -1.12 -14.09
CA THR A 51 1.79 -2.45 -14.68
C THR A 51 1.63 -2.42 -16.20
N ALA A 52 2.12 -3.45 -16.89
CA ALA A 52 1.88 -3.62 -18.33
C ALA A 52 0.38 -3.69 -18.68
N SER A 53 -0.45 -4.15 -17.74
CA SER A 53 -1.91 -4.19 -17.89
C SER A 53 -2.60 -2.88 -17.52
N ARG A 54 -1.89 -1.76 -17.33
CA ARG A 54 -2.45 -0.44 -16.93
C ARG A 54 -3.10 -0.42 -15.54
N ILE A 55 -2.86 -1.41 -14.70
CA ILE A 55 -3.21 -1.36 -13.28
C ILE A 55 -2.19 -0.45 -12.57
N ARG A 56 -2.67 0.36 -11.62
CA ARG A 56 -1.85 1.40 -10.98
C ARG A 56 -1.72 1.12 -9.50
N PHE A 57 -0.51 0.91 -9.05
CA PHE A 57 -0.16 0.80 -7.63
C PHE A 57 0.22 2.21 -7.16
N VAL A 58 -0.39 2.68 -6.08
CA VAL A 58 -0.13 4.01 -5.52
C VAL A 58 0.16 3.87 -4.03
N MET A 59 1.21 4.55 -3.57
CA MET A 59 1.64 4.59 -2.19
C MET A 59 1.75 6.04 -1.74
N LEU A 60 1.01 6.41 -0.70
CA LEU A 60 1.23 7.64 0.05
C LEU A 60 2.17 7.35 1.22
N HIS A 61 3.17 8.20 1.41
CA HIS A 61 4.10 8.09 2.54
C HIS A 61 4.65 9.45 3.00
N CYS A 62 4.98 9.55 4.29
CA CYS A 62 5.53 10.78 4.87
C CYS A 62 7.06 10.89 4.77
N GLN A 63 7.76 9.81 4.39
CA GLN A 63 9.22 9.74 4.37
C GLN A 63 9.70 9.00 3.13
N LYS A 64 10.68 9.58 2.40
CA LYS A 64 11.30 8.92 1.25
C LYS A 64 11.86 7.53 1.64
N ASN A 65 11.36 6.51 0.96
CA ASN A 65 11.82 5.12 1.06
C ASN A 65 11.73 4.45 -0.32
N GLU A 66 12.43 5.01 -1.31
CA GLU A 66 12.31 4.61 -2.72
C GLU A 66 12.63 3.13 -2.94
N ASP A 67 13.73 2.63 -2.35
CA ASP A 67 14.15 1.22 -2.49
C ASP A 67 13.15 0.25 -1.84
N GLY A 68 12.68 0.56 -0.63
CA GLY A 68 11.70 -0.27 0.07
C GLY A 68 10.36 -0.31 -0.64
N ILE A 69 9.86 0.84 -1.12
CA ILE A 69 8.62 0.92 -1.89
C ILE A 69 8.75 0.17 -3.22
N LYS A 70 9.90 0.26 -3.90
CA LYS A 70 10.15 -0.48 -5.13
C LYS A 70 10.12 -2.00 -4.92
N GLN A 71 10.78 -2.50 -3.86
CA GLN A 71 10.76 -3.92 -3.53
C GLN A 71 9.35 -4.39 -3.15
N PHE A 72 8.62 -3.59 -2.36
CA PHE A 72 7.22 -3.86 -2.03
C PHE A 72 6.34 -3.96 -3.30
N PHE A 73 6.41 -2.98 -4.21
CA PHE A 73 5.65 -3.01 -5.46
C PHE A 73 5.97 -4.21 -6.33
N GLN A 74 7.23 -4.64 -6.41
CA GLN A 74 7.62 -5.83 -7.17
C GLN A 74 6.93 -7.09 -6.62
N GLU A 75 6.90 -7.26 -5.31
CA GLU A 75 6.32 -8.45 -4.66
C GLU A 75 4.80 -8.45 -4.76
N ILE A 76 4.15 -7.28 -4.57
CA ILE A 76 2.71 -7.14 -4.82
C ILE A 76 2.38 -7.43 -6.29
N TYR A 77 3.22 -6.98 -7.22
CA TYR A 77 3.00 -7.21 -8.66
C TYR A 77 3.06 -8.70 -9.00
N GLU A 78 4.02 -9.44 -8.47
CA GLU A 78 4.08 -10.89 -8.65
C GLU A 78 2.85 -11.61 -8.10
N MET A 79 2.33 -11.18 -6.95
CA MET A 79 1.09 -11.72 -6.41
C MET A 79 -0.12 -11.36 -7.25
N TYR A 80 -0.19 -10.11 -7.73
CA TYR A 80 -1.28 -9.63 -8.57
C TYR A 80 -1.34 -10.41 -9.90
N ILE A 81 -0.18 -10.71 -10.51
CA ILE A 81 -0.12 -11.58 -11.70
C ILE A 81 -0.70 -12.96 -11.40
N LYS A 82 -0.31 -13.59 -10.28
CA LYS A 82 -0.83 -14.91 -9.87
C LYS A 82 -2.34 -14.89 -9.66
N LEU A 83 -2.86 -13.83 -9.04
CA LEU A 83 -4.31 -13.63 -8.88
C LEU A 83 -5.01 -13.44 -10.23
N SER A 84 -4.43 -12.62 -11.12
CA SER A 84 -4.98 -12.31 -12.43
C SER A 84 -5.01 -13.51 -13.38
N MET A 85 -4.16 -14.52 -13.14
CA MET A 85 -4.18 -15.78 -13.88
C MET A 85 -5.25 -16.76 -13.39
N ASN A 86 -5.93 -16.47 -12.27
CA ASN A 86 -7.04 -17.30 -11.81
C ASN A 86 -8.24 -17.11 -12.75
N PRO A 87 -8.76 -18.17 -13.39
CA PRO A 87 -9.91 -18.05 -14.30
C PRO A 87 -11.21 -17.59 -13.61
N PHE A 88 -11.26 -17.63 -12.28
CA PHE A 88 -12.39 -17.14 -11.48
C PHE A 88 -12.20 -15.72 -10.93
N TYR A 89 -11.05 -15.08 -11.20
CA TYR A 89 -10.85 -13.68 -10.86
C TYR A 89 -11.33 -12.81 -12.01
N GLU A 90 -12.29 -11.93 -11.71
CA GLU A 90 -12.71 -10.89 -12.64
C GLU A 90 -11.74 -9.72 -12.52
N ILE A 91 -11.07 -9.37 -13.62
CA ILE A 91 -10.21 -8.18 -13.68
C ILE A 91 -11.04 -6.99 -13.21
N ASP A 92 -10.41 -6.04 -12.52
CA ASP A 92 -11.05 -4.83 -12.00
C ASP A 92 -12.07 -5.03 -10.87
N SER A 93 -12.32 -6.28 -10.45
CA SER A 93 -13.08 -6.57 -9.24
C SER A 93 -12.22 -6.39 -7.97
N PRO A 94 -12.86 -6.05 -6.83
CA PRO A 94 -12.15 -5.97 -5.54
C PRO A 94 -11.42 -7.26 -5.19
N ILE A 95 -10.16 -7.12 -4.77
CA ILE A 95 -9.33 -8.23 -4.32
C ILE A 95 -9.74 -8.60 -2.88
N THR A 96 -10.49 -9.69 -2.74
CA THR A 96 -10.99 -10.20 -1.43
C THR A 96 -10.20 -11.38 -0.88
N SER A 97 -9.07 -11.73 -1.52
CA SER A 97 -8.27 -12.90 -1.14
C SER A 97 -7.52 -12.68 0.18
N TYR A 98 -7.87 -13.48 1.19
CA TYR A 98 -7.17 -13.48 2.49
C TYR A 98 -5.64 -13.71 2.36
N ASN A 99 -5.22 -14.58 1.42
CA ASN A 99 -3.80 -14.83 1.20
C ASN A 99 -3.07 -13.58 0.66
N PHE A 100 -3.73 -12.85 -0.23
CA PHE A 100 -3.20 -11.61 -0.79
C PHE A 100 -3.04 -10.54 0.29
N GLU A 101 -4.05 -10.38 1.15
CA GLU A 101 -4.02 -9.46 2.29
C GLU A 101 -2.88 -9.80 3.27
N GLN A 102 -2.80 -11.05 3.73
CA GLN A 102 -1.76 -11.50 4.67
C GLN A 102 -0.35 -11.31 4.13
N LYS A 103 -0.12 -11.62 2.85
CA LYS A 103 1.19 -11.40 2.23
C LYS A 103 1.50 -9.93 2.03
N SER A 104 0.51 -9.11 1.68
CA SER A 104 0.69 -7.65 1.58
C SER A 104 1.11 -7.06 2.94
N MET A 105 0.49 -7.51 4.03
CA MET A 105 0.90 -7.17 5.40
C MET A 105 2.33 -7.62 5.72
N PHE A 106 2.69 -8.85 5.36
CA PHE A 106 4.04 -9.38 5.56
C PHE A 106 5.10 -8.56 4.81
N TYR A 107 4.87 -8.25 3.53
CA TYR A 107 5.80 -7.46 2.73
C TYR A 107 5.87 -5.99 3.16
N GLY A 108 4.76 -5.42 3.63
CA GLY A 108 4.77 -4.09 4.24
C GLY A 108 5.69 -4.02 5.44
N LYS A 109 5.58 -4.99 6.36
CA LYS A 109 6.52 -5.10 7.50
C LYS A 109 7.97 -5.25 7.05
N LYS A 110 8.22 -6.08 6.04
CA LYS A 110 9.57 -6.38 5.54
C LYS A 110 10.26 -5.19 4.87
N TYR A 111 9.55 -4.46 4.01
CA TYR A 111 10.17 -3.46 3.11
C TYR A 111 9.85 -2.00 3.48
N LEU A 112 8.74 -1.75 4.19
CA LEU A 112 8.33 -0.41 4.58
C LEU A 112 8.81 -0.05 6.00
N ASN A 113 9.44 -1.00 6.71
CA ASN A 113 9.94 -0.86 8.07
C ASN A 113 8.84 -0.42 9.06
N THR A 114 7.70 -1.10 9.01
CA THR A 114 6.56 -0.89 9.93
C THR A 114 6.64 -1.81 11.15
N GLY A 115 7.84 -2.23 11.54
CA GLY A 115 8.12 -3.18 12.62
C GLY A 115 8.98 -2.56 13.72
#